data_AF-A0A383ECZ2-F1
#
_entry.id   AF-A0A383ECZ2-F1
#
_cell.length_a   1.000
_cell.length_b   1.000
_cell.length_c   1.000
_cell.angle_alpha   90.00
_cell.angle_beta   90.00
_cell.angle_gamma   90.00
#
_symmetry.space_group_name_H-M   'P 1'
#
loop_
_entity.id
_entity.type
_entity.pdbx_description
1 polymer ?
#
loop_
_entity_poly.entity_id
_entity_poly.type
_entity_poly.pdbx_seq_one_letter_code
_entity_poly.pdbx_strand_id
1 'polypeptide(L)' 'MERKMKLINKLLVLTAISLSLSTFSLSANADCGKARLADFDWSSANIHTAIVAFILEHGYGCEVEVTKGSTTPIMAAHY' A
#
# COMPACT_ATOMS: atom_id res chain seq x y z
N MET A 1 -48.69 -13.23 -7.71
CA MET A 1 -47.70 -12.48 -8.51
C MET A 1 -46.79 -11.60 -7.65
N GLU A 2 -47.28 -10.99 -6.56
CA GLU A 2 -46.47 -10.11 -5.68
C GLU A 2 -45.25 -10.76 -5.01
N ARG A 3 -45.34 -12.04 -4.64
CA ARG A 3 -44.24 -12.76 -3.99
C ARG A 3 -43.02 -12.92 -4.91
N LYS A 4 -43.25 -13.10 -6.23
CA LYS A 4 -42.18 -13.18 -7.25
C LYS A 4 -41.50 -11.81 -7.43
N MET A 5 -42.26 -10.73 -7.47
CA MET A 5 -41.74 -9.37 -7.65
C MET A 5 -40.88 -8.91 -6.46
N LYS A 6 -41.26 -9.28 -5.23
CA LYS A 6 -40.44 -9.06 -4.02
C LYS A 6 -39.14 -9.86 -4.02
N LEU A 7 -39.15 -11.09 -4.57
CA LEU A 7 -37.92 -11.88 -4.73
C LEU A 7 -36.98 -11.27 -5.76
N ILE A 8 -37.50 -10.85 -6.90
CA ILE A 8 -36.70 -10.23 -7.98
C ILE A 8 -36.06 -8.93 -7.49
N ASN A 9 -36.79 -8.08 -6.76
CA ASN A 9 -36.25 -6.83 -6.25
C ASN A 9 -35.13 -7.04 -5.20
N LYS A 10 -35.25 -8.08 -4.35
CA LYS A 10 -34.19 -8.47 -3.42
C LYS A 10 -32.94 -8.98 -4.14
N LEU A 11 -33.12 -9.74 -5.22
CA LEU A 11 -32.02 -10.23 -6.05
C LEU A 11 -31.27 -9.08 -6.74
N LEU A 12 -32.00 -8.08 -7.24
CA LEU A 12 -31.42 -6.88 -7.86
C LEU A 12 -30.64 -6.03 -6.85
N VAL A 13 -31.15 -5.86 -5.62
CA VAL A 13 -30.42 -5.13 -4.57
C VAL A 13 -29.16 -5.87 -4.15
N LEU A 14 -29.21 -7.20 -3.99
CA LEU A 14 -28.04 -8.00 -3.64
C LEU A 14 -26.95 -7.94 -4.71
N THR A 15 -27.32 -8.05 -5.99
CA THR A 15 -26.37 -7.97 -7.11
C THR A 15 -25.75 -6.58 -7.25
N ALA A 16 -26.51 -5.50 -7.01
CA ALA A 16 -25.98 -4.14 -6.99
C ALA A 16 -24.95 -3.93 -5.87
N ILE A 17 -25.18 -4.50 -4.68
CA ILE A 17 -24.25 -4.43 -3.55
C ILE A 17 -22.98 -5.25 -3.84
N SER A 18 -23.11 -6.43 -4.46
CA SER A 18 -21.95 -7.24 -4.84
C SER A 18 -21.07 -6.52 -5.88
N LEU A 19 -21.69 -5.82 -6.84
CA LEU A 19 -20.96 -5.08 -7.86
C LEU A 19 -20.28 -3.83 -7.29
N SER A 20 -20.90 -3.12 -6.34
CA SER A 20 -20.29 -1.97 -5.69
C SER A 20 -19.11 -2.33 -4.78
N LEU A 21 -19.07 -3.55 -4.21
CA LEU A 21 -17.91 -4.02 -3.44
C LEU A 21 -16.70 -4.32 -4.33
N SER A 22 -16.92 -4.70 -5.60
CA SER A 22 -15.83 -5.09 -6.51
C SER A 22 -14.95 -3.91 -6.97
N THR A 23 -15.45 -2.68 -6.90
CA THR A 23 -14.69 -1.47 -7.29
C THR A 23 -13.71 -1.00 -6.19
N PHE A 24 -13.85 -1.47 -4.95
CA PHE A 24 -12.89 -1.20 -3.88
C PHE A 24 -11.61 -2.04 -3.98
N SER A 25 -11.62 -3.07 -4.84
CA SER A 25 -10.46 -3.95 -5.08
C SER A 25 -9.61 -3.54 -6.28
N LEU A 26 -9.77 -2.31 -6.79
CA LEU A 26 -8.81 -1.73 -7.72
C LEU A 26 -7.56 -1.33 -6.91
N SER A 27 -6.76 -2.31 -6.52
CA SER A 27 -5.35 -2.09 -6.24
C SER A 27 -4.73 -1.53 -7.52
N ALA A 28 -4.62 -0.20 -7.58
CA ALA A 28 -3.85 0.48 -8.59
C ALA A 28 -2.40 0.03 -8.42
N ASN A 29 -2.02 -1.03 -9.14
CA ASN A 29 -0.65 -1.50 -9.26
C ASN A 29 0.13 -0.51 -10.14
N ALA A 30 0.24 0.73 -9.67
CA ALA A 30 1.37 1.55 -10.06
C ALA A 30 2.59 0.81 -9.51
N ASP A 31 3.47 0.38 -10.41
CA ASP A 31 4.80 -0.06 -10.01
C ASP A 31 5.36 0.99 -9.05
N CYS A 32 5.71 0.58 -7.83
CA CYS A 32 6.09 1.51 -6.75
C CYS A 32 7.25 2.42 -7.18
N GLY A 33 8.01 1.99 -8.19
CA GLY A 33 9.13 2.73 -8.75
C GLY A 33 10.28 2.76 -7.76
N LYS A 34 11.04 3.87 -7.77
CA LYS A 34 12.20 4.05 -6.91
C LYS A 34 11.82 4.70 -5.59
N ALA A 35 11.90 3.96 -4.50
CA ALA A 35 11.74 4.45 -3.15
C ALA A 35 13.11 4.82 -2.56
N ARG A 36 13.25 6.06 -2.08
CA ARG A 36 14.47 6.53 -1.41
C ARG A 36 14.23 6.58 0.09
N LEU A 37 14.96 5.76 0.83
CA LEU A 37 14.95 5.74 2.28
C LEU A 37 16.22 6.41 2.82
N ALA A 38 16.11 7.08 3.95
CA ALA A 38 17.27 7.37 4.75
C ALA A 38 17.31 6.53 6.00
N ASP A 39 18.53 6.18 6.37
CA ASP A 39 18.86 5.44 7.55
C ASP A 39 19.82 6.24 8.43
N PHE A 40 19.80 5.93 9.71
CA PHE A 40 20.69 6.60 10.65
C PHE A 40 21.87 5.71 11.06
N ASP A 41 22.89 6.32 11.65
CA ASP A 41 24.14 5.65 12.04
C ASP A 41 24.02 4.73 13.28
N TRP A 42 22.86 4.68 13.94
CA TRP A 42 22.61 3.80 15.10
C TRP A 42 21.81 2.52 14.76
N SER A 43 22.04 1.46 15.53
CA SER A 43 21.58 0.09 15.20
C SER A 43 20.06 -0.08 15.14
N SER A 44 19.28 0.57 16.02
CA SER A 44 17.82 0.43 15.99
C SER A 44 17.19 1.05 14.74
N ALA A 45 17.76 2.13 14.21
CA ALA A 45 17.34 2.67 12.91
C ALA A 45 17.63 1.69 11.79
N ASN A 46 18.80 1.04 11.80
CA ASN A 46 19.16 0.08 10.74
C ASN A 46 18.20 -1.10 10.68
N ILE A 47 17.76 -1.60 11.84
CA ILE A 47 16.77 -2.68 11.91
C ILE A 47 15.43 -2.21 11.32
N HIS A 48 14.96 -1.02 11.68
CA HIS A 48 13.73 -0.47 11.12
C HIS A 48 13.82 -0.29 9.60
N THR A 49 14.91 0.31 9.12
CA THR A 49 15.12 0.55 7.68
C THR A 49 15.17 -0.75 6.90
N ALA A 50 15.83 -1.79 7.42
CA ALA A 50 15.87 -3.11 6.80
C ALA A 50 14.47 -3.76 6.70
N ILE A 51 13.65 -3.64 7.76
CA ILE A 51 12.27 -4.16 7.76
C ILE A 51 11.43 -3.42 6.71
N VAL A 52 11.53 -2.10 6.65
CA VAL A 52 10.77 -1.28 5.69
C VAL A 52 11.21 -1.57 4.26
N ALA A 53 12.51 -1.66 4.00
CA ALA A 53 13.03 -2.02 2.68
C ALA A 53 12.49 -3.37 2.20
N PHE A 54 12.52 -4.40 3.06
CA PHE A 54 11.96 -5.72 2.76
C PHE A 54 10.47 -5.66 2.37
N ILE A 55 9.67 -4.88 3.12
CA ILE A 55 8.24 -4.72 2.83
C ILE A 55 8.03 -4.00 1.50
N LEU A 56 8.81 -2.97 1.19
CA LEU A 56 8.70 -2.22 -0.05
C LEU A 56 9.11 -3.06 -1.27
N GLU A 57 10.23 -3.77 -1.18
CA GLU A 57 10.74 -4.64 -2.25
C GLU A 57 9.78 -5.81 -2.53
N HIS A 58 9.36 -6.53 -1.50
CA HIS A 58 8.61 -7.79 -1.68
C HIS A 58 7.09 -7.64 -1.56
N GLY A 59 6.61 -6.64 -0.83
CA GLY A 59 5.18 -6.38 -0.66
C GLY A 59 4.61 -5.40 -1.68
N TYR A 60 5.43 -4.45 -2.16
CA TYR A 60 5.00 -3.39 -3.07
C TYR A 60 5.76 -3.34 -4.40
N GLY A 61 6.81 -4.16 -4.58
CA GLY A 61 7.59 -4.21 -5.81
C GLY A 61 8.48 -3.00 -6.04
N CYS A 62 8.81 -2.22 -5.01
CA CYS A 62 9.67 -1.04 -5.14
C CYS A 62 11.14 -1.42 -5.38
N GLU A 63 11.87 -0.61 -6.15
CA GLU A 63 13.33 -0.54 -6.08
C GLU A 63 13.71 0.40 -4.93
N VAL A 64 14.43 -0.09 -3.92
CA VAL A 64 14.76 0.69 -2.72
C VAL A 64 16.22 1.13 -2.74
N GLU A 65 16.45 2.43 -2.54
CA GLU A 65 17.78 3.01 -2.32
C GLU A 65 17.87 3.56 -0.89
N VAL A 66 18.91 3.19 -0.15
CA VAL A 66 19.10 3.61 1.24
C VAL A 66 20.35 4.51 1.36
N THR A 67 20.18 5.72 1.90
CA THR A 67 21.29 6.62 2.27
C THR A 67 21.46 6.66 3.78
N LYS A 68 22.67 6.39 4.28
CA LYS A 68 22.96 6.32 5.73
C LYS A 68 23.83 7.48 6.21
N GLY A 69 23.53 8.02 7.39
CA GLY A 69 24.33 9.07 8.01
C GLY A 69 23.83 9.46 9.41
N SER A 70 24.49 10.43 10.05
CA SER A 70 24.01 10.96 11.33
C SER A 70 22.76 11.84 11.14
N THR A 71 22.04 12.15 12.24
CA THR A 71 20.74 12.83 12.18
C THR A 71 20.77 14.12 11.36
N THR A 72 21.72 15.00 11.64
CA THR A 72 21.81 16.32 10.99
C THR A 72 22.05 16.24 9.47
N PRO A 73 23.07 15.52 8.95
CA PRO A 73 23.28 15.42 7.51
C PRO A 73 22.19 14.65 6.77
N ILE A 74 21.60 13.61 7.38
CA ILE A 74 20.49 12.87 6.76
C ILE A 74 19.27 13.77 6.60
N MET A 75 18.88 14.49 7.64
CA MET A 75 17.76 15.40 7.52
C MET A 75 18.10 16.52 6.53
N ALA A 76 19.33 17.05 6.53
CA ALA A 76 19.83 18.01 5.52
C ALA A 76 19.70 17.53 4.07
N ALA A 77 19.90 16.24 3.81
CA ALA A 77 19.79 15.65 2.47
C ALA A 77 18.34 15.40 2.02
N HIS A 78 17.37 15.50 2.92
CA HIS A 78 15.94 15.33 2.62
C HIS A 78 15.22 16.60 2.19
N TYR A 79 15.86 17.77 2.30
CA TYR A 79 15.30 19.05 1.87
C TYR A 79 15.84 19.48 0.49
#